data_AF-A0A182U859-F1
#
_entry.id   AF-A0A182U859-F1
#
_cell.length_a   1.000
_cell.length_b   1.000
_cell.length_c   1.000
_cell.angle_alpha   90.00
_cell.angle_beta   90.00
_cell.angle_gamma   90.00
#
_symmetry.space_group_name_H-M   'P 1'
#
loop_
_entity.id
_entity.type
_entity.pdbx_description
1 polymer ?
#
loop_
_entity_poly.entity_id
_entity_poly.type
_entity_poly.pdbx_seq_one_letter_code
_entity_poly.pdbx_strand_id
1 'polypeptide(L)'
;MSASSVNACAVLFVATPVLLRVAECTTGRRRASHPAGDRGDEQRWCMYLLVGLIATLCYLNGIQGDFVHDDIPAITLNKDVLGTGPVAQVFRNDFWGTPMADLSSHKSYRPLTTLTFR
;
A
#
# COMPACT_ATOMS: atom_id res chain seq x y z
N MET A 1 -21.34 2.30 -9.35
CA MET A 1 -21.09 2.37 -7.90
C MET A 1 -20.06 3.47 -7.70
N SER A 2 -20.42 4.59 -7.06
CA SER A 2 -19.55 5.78 -6.97
C SER A 2 -18.31 5.49 -6.11
N ALA A 3 -17.13 5.98 -6.53
CA ALA A 3 -15.86 5.91 -5.81
C ALA A 3 -15.99 6.29 -4.32
N SER A 4 -16.86 7.26 -4.02
CA SER A 4 -17.18 7.69 -2.66
C SER A 4 -17.80 6.58 -1.80
N SER A 5 -18.60 5.68 -2.40
CA SER A 5 -19.25 4.58 -1.70
C SER A 5 -18.28 3.44 -1.38
N VAL A 6 -17.27 3.25 -2.21
CA VAL A 6 -16.23 2.22 -2.02
C VAL A 6 -15.25 2.66 -0.92
N ASN A 7 -14.85 3.94 -0.94
CA ASN A 7 -14.01 4.51 0.10
C ASN A 7 -14.74 4.54 1.45
N ALA A 8 -16.02 4.93 1.47
CA ALA A 8 -16.82 4.89 2.70
C ALA A 8 -16.97 3.47 3.27
N CYS A 9 -17.18 2.45 2.43
CA CYS A 9 -17.23 1.06 2.87
C CYS A 9 -15.88 0.56 3.42
N ALA A 10 -14.77 0.88 2.75
CA ALA A 10 -13.43 0.50 3.21
C ALA A 10 -13.06 1.18 4.54
N VAL A 11 -13.38 2.48 4.68
CA VAL A 11 -13.29 3.22 5.95
C VAL A 11 -14.08 2.49 7.03
N LEU A 12 -15.37 2.20 6.80
CA LEU A 12 -16.20 1.57 7.81
C LEU A 12 -15.71 0.16 8.18
N PHE A 13 -15.33 -0.67 7.22
CA PHE A 13 -14.90 -2.06 7.50
C PHE A 13 -13.60 -2.13 8.30
N VAL A 14 -12.64 -1.22 8.05
CA VAL A 14 -11.35 -1.19 8.76
C VAL A 14 -11.45 -0.37 10.05
N ALA A 15 -12.13 0.77 10.02
CA ALA A 15 -12.21 1.68 11.16
C ALA A 15 -13.11 1.15 12.27
N THR A 16 -14.21 0.46 11.97
CA THR A 16 -15.17 0.05 13.02
C THR A 16 -14.57 -0.92 14.06
N PRO A 17 -13.92 -2.05 13.68
CA PRO A 17 -13.33 -2.94 14.67
C PRO A 17 -12.09 -2.33 15.37
N VAL A 18 -11.31 -1.50 14.66
CA VAL A 18 -10.14 -0.82 15.23
C VAL A 18 -10.57 0.26 16.22
N LEU A 19 -11.53 1.10 15.87
CA LEU A 19 -12.07 2.14 16.75
C LEU A 19 -12.77 1.52 17.96
N LEU A 20 -13.46 0.39 17.80
CA LEU A 20 -14.06 -0.32 18.93
C LEU A 20 -12.98 -0.84 19.89
N ARG A 21 -11.92 -1.48 19.37
CA ARG A 21 -10.77 -1.95 20.17
C ARG A 21 -10.00 -0.80 20.83
N VAL A 22 -9.75 0.29 20.09
CA VAL A 22 -9.10 1.50 20.62
C VAL A 22 -9.97 2.14 21.70
N ALA A 23 -11.28 2.26 21.48
CA ALA A 23 -12.21 2.80 22.45
C ALA A 23 -12.30 1.91 23.71
N GLU A 24 -12.26 0.59 23.57
CA GLU A 24 -12.18 -0.36 24.68
C GLU A 24 -10.87 -0.20 25.48
N CYS A 25 -9.74 -0.04 24.77
CA CYS A 25 -8.42 0.27 25.32
C CYS A 25 -8.39 1.61 26.10
N THR A 26 -8.98 2.67 25.54
CA THR A 26 -8.96 4.01 26.13
C THR A 26 -9.99 4.21 27.23
N THR A 27 -11.13 3.51 27.16
CA THR A 27 -12.26 3.70 28.09
C THR A 27 -12.10 2.91 29.39
N GLY A 28 -11.08 2.05 29.51
CA GLY A 28 -10.78 1.37 30.78
C GLY A 28 -12.02 0.68 31.36
N ARG A 29 -12.79 -0.03 30.51
CA ARG A 29 -13.98 -0.74 30.99
C ARG A 29 -13.48 -1.85 31.91
N ARG A 30 -13.60 -1.61 33.22
CA ARG A 30 -13.35 -2.58 34.30
C ARG A 30 -14.13 -3.86 34.01
N ARG A 31 -13.51 -4.82 33.34
CA ARG A 31 -13.91 -6.23 33.43
C ARG A 31 -12.79 -6.96 34.15
N ALA A 32 -13.22 -7.77 35.09
CA ALA A 32 -12.47 -8.31 36.21
C ALA A 32 -11.09 -8.89 35.83
N SER A 33 -10.09 -8.57 36.67
CA SER A 33 -8.89 -9.35 36.96
C SER A 33 -8.17 -10.04 35.79
N HIS A 34 -7.36 -9.27 35.04
CA HIS A 34 -6.23 -9.80 34.26
C HIS A 34 -4.89 -9.41 34.91
N PRO A 35 -3.87 -10.28 34.90
CA PRO A 35 -2.56 -10.01 35.49
C PRO A 35 -1.93 -8.77 34.86
N ALA A 36 -1.28 -7.95 35.69
CA ALA A 36 -0.84 -6.60 35.34
C ALA A 36 0.14 -6.50 34.15
N GLY A 37 0.73 -7.61 33.70
CA GLY A 37 1.63 -7.66 32.53
C GLY A 37 0.92 -7.56 31.18
N ASP A 38 -0.33 -8.00 31.07
CA ASP A 38 -1.06 -8.13 29.80
C ASP A 38 -1.59 -6.77 29.26
N ARG A 39 -1.90 -5.84 30.18
CA ARG A 39 -2.42 -4.50 29.83
C ARG A 39 -1.44 -3.62 29.06
N GLY A 40 -0.13 -3.80 29.28
CA GLY A 40 0.91 -3.00 28.63
C GLY A 40 1.07 -3.35 27.15
N ASP A 41 0.94 -4.63 26.81
CA ASP A 41 1.05 -5.11 25.44
C ASP A 41 -0.21 -4.77 24.64
N GLU A 42 -1.41 -4.91 25.22
CA GLU A 42 -2.68 -4.54 24.57
C GLU A 42 -2.71 -3.06 24.18
N GLN A 43 -2.27 -2.15 25.07
CA GLN A 43 -2.24 -0.73 24.78
C GLN A 43 -1.25 -0.36 23.66
N ARG A 44 -0.12 -1.08 23.55
CA ARG A 44 0.83 -0.93 22.43
C ARG A 44 0.21 -1.34 21.10
N TRP A 45 -0.50 -2.47 21.06
CA TRP A 45 -1.23 -2.91 19.87
C TRP A 45 -2.31 -1.91 19.44
N CYS A 46 -3.08 -1.38 20.40
CA CYS A 46 -4.06 -0.33 20.15
C CYS A 46 -3.43 0.91 19.50
N MET A 47 -2.24 1.33 19.95
CA MET A 47 -1.50 2.43 19.35
C MET A 47 -1.06 2.12 17.91
N TYR A 48 -0.51 0.93 17.64
CA TYR A 48 -0.11 0.54 16.28
C TYR A 48 -1.31 0.49 15.32
N LEU A 49 -2.44 -0.06 15.78
CA LEU A 49 -3.67 -0.10 14.99
C LEU A 49 -4.23 1.30 14.72
N LEU A 50 -4.19 2.20 15.70
CA LEU A 50 -4.62 3.58 15.53
C LEU A 50 -3.76 4.32 14.50
N VAL A 51 -2.43 4.19 14.58
CA VAL A 51 -1.51 4.79 13.61
C VAL A 51 -1.75 4.22 12.20
N GLY A 52 -1.88 2.90 12.08
CA GLY A 52 -2.19 2.24 10.81
C GLY A 52 -3.53 2.69 10.23
N LEU A 53 -4.54 2.87 11.08
CA LEU A 53 -5.85 3.37 10.66
C LEU A 53 -5.76 4.80 10.13
N ILE A 54 -5.14 5.72 10.87
CA ILE A 54 -4.99 7.12 10.46
C ILE A 54 -4.23 7.19 9.13
N ALA A 55 -3.11 6.47 9.01
CA ALA A 55 -2.34 6.41 7.77
C ALA A 55 -3.23 5.92 6.61
N THR A 56 -3.97 4.82 6.80
CA THR A 56 -4.89 4.30 5.78
C THR A 56 -5.89 5.37 5.35
N LEU A 57 -6.59 6.01 6.30
CA LEU A 57 -7.61 7.03 6.03
C LEU A 57 -7.07 8.21 5.22
N CYS A 58 -5.85 8.67 5.51
CA CYS A 58 -5.21 9.74 4.75
C CYS A 58 -4.98 9.38 3.27
N TYR A 59 -4.66 8.11 2.98
CA TYR A 59 -4.37 7.63 1.63
C TYR A 59 -5.59 7.07 0.89
N LEU A 60 -6.73 6.85 1.55
CA LEU A 60 -7.93 6.33 0.89
C LEU A 60 -8.43 7.24 -0.25
N ASN A 61 -8.23 8.55 -0.13
CA ASN A 61 -8.57 9.50 -1.19
C ASN A 61 -7.76 9.28 -2.48
N GLY A 62 -6.63 8.56 -2.40
CA GLY A 62 -5.78 8.24 -3.54
C GLY A 62 -6.11 6.93 -4.26
N ILE A 63 -7.06 6.12 -3.75
CA ILE A 63 -7.36 4.79 -4.37
C ILE A 63 -7.90 4.92 -5.79
N GLN A 64 -8.64 6.00 -6.09
CA GLN A 64 -9.13 6.29 -7.44
C GLN A 64 -8.30 7.37 -8.13
N GLY A 65 -7.02 7.50 -7.77
CA GLY A 65 -6.09 8.35 -8.49
C GLY A 65 -5.73 7.76 -9.84
N ASP A 66 -5.56 8.64 -10.83
CA ASP A 66 -5.00 8.28 -12.13
C ASP A 66 -3.47 8.18 -12.06
N PHE A 67 -2.86 7.65 -13.12
CA PHE A 67 -1.41 7.58 -13.24
C PHE A 67 -0.75 8.96 -13.17
N VAL A 68 0.23 9.08 -12.31
CA VAL A 68 1.06 10.29 -12.17
C VAL A 68 2.21 10.20 -13.17
N HIS A 69 2.96 11.30 -13.33
CA HIS A 69 4.00 11.50 -14.33
C HIS A 69 4.92 10.29 -14.57
N ASP A 70 5.42 9.65 -13.50
CA ASP A 70 6.36 8.52 -13.60
C ASP A 70 5.64 7.17 -13.82
N ASP A 71 4.38 7.06 -13.42
CA ASP A 71 3.61 5.83 -13.59
C ASP A 71 3.28 5.60 -15.07
N ILE A 72 3.01 6.68 -15.81
CA ILE A 72 2.65 6.63 -17.23
C ILE A 72 3.72 5.90 -18.06
N PRO A 73 5.00 6.36 -18.12
CA PRO A 73 6.01 5.68 -18.90
C PRO A 73 6.36 4.30 -18.35
N ALA A 74 6.34 4.10 -17.02
CA ALA A 74 6.71 2.83 -16.41
C ALA A 74 5.67 1.72 -16.63
N ILE A 75 4.38 2.04 -16.62
CA ILE A 75 3.28 1.05 -16.64
C ILE A 75 2.61 1.00 -18.01
N THR A 76 2.32 2.15 -18.62
CA THR A 76 1.49 2.20 -19.84
C THR A 76 2.28 2.14 -21.13
N LEU A 77 3.55 2.55 -21.11
CA LEU A 77 4.41 2.62 -22.31
C LEU A 77 5.54 1.59 -22.31
N ASN A 78 5.87 1.02 -21.16
CA ASN A 78 6.98 0.09 -21.03
C ASN A 78 6.64 -1.28 -21.65
N LYS A 79 7.37 -1.64 -22.71
CA LYS A 79 7.22 -2.92 -23.42
C LYS A 79 7.45 -4.15 -22.55
N ASP A 80 8.29 -4.02 -21.52
CA ASP A 80 8.58 -5.06 -20.55
C ASP A 80 7.40 -5.31 -19.61
N VAL A 81 6.65 -4.27 -19.27
CA VAL A 81 5.40 -4.37 -18.50
C VAL A 81 4.26 -4.84 -19.39
N LEU A 82 4.13 -4.31 -20.60
CA LEU A 82 3.02 -4.63 -21.52
C LEU A 82 3.01 -6.05 -22.09
N GLY A 83 3.94 -6.92 -21.71
CA GLY A 83 3.89 -8.30 -22.21
C GLY A 83 4.50 -8.52 -23.60
N THR A 84 4.89 -7.46 -24.31
CA THR A 84 5.13 -7.53 -25.77
C THR A 84 6.36 -8.33 -26.19
N GLY A 85 7.40 -8.36 -25.34
CA GLY A 85 8.63 -9.12 -25.54
C GLY A 85 8.78 -10.32 -24.60
N PRO A 86 9.81 -11.16 -24.80
CA PRO A 86 10.11 -12.26 -23.88
C PRO A 86 10.54 -11.74 -22.50
N VAL A 87 10.16 -12.45 -21.43
CA VAL A 87 10.46 -12.07 -20.03
C VAL A 87 11.97 -11.87 -19.78
N ALA A 88 12.84 -12.54 -20.54
CA ALA A 88 14.28 -12.35 -20.47
C ALA A 88 14.73 -10.90 -20.77
N GLN A 89 13.95 -10.11 -21.52
CA GLN A 89 14.26 -8.70 -21.80
C GLN A 89 14.21 -7.83 -20.55
N VAL A 90 13.35 -8.15 -19.57
CA VAL A 90 13.25 -7.44 -18.29
C VAL A 90 14.59 -7.39 -17.56
N PHE A 91 15.44 -8.41 -17.74
CA PHE A 91 16.76 -8.48 -17.11
C PHE A 91 17.85 -7.72 -17.87
N ARG A 92 17.55 -7.19 -19.05
CA ARG A 92 18.50 -6.47 -19.93
C ARG A 92 18.17 -4.98 -20.08
N ASN A 93 16.99 -4.56 -19.65
CA ASN A 93 16.50 -3.18 -19.75
C ASN A 93 16.51 -2.47 -18.38
N ASP A 94 16.42 -1.14 -18.37
CA ASP A 94 16.07 -0.37 -17.17
C ASP A 94 14.58 -0.49 -16.84
N PHE A 95 14.23 0.07 -15.69
CA PHE A 95 12.88 0.19 -15.18
C PHE A 95 11.88 0.82 -16.18
N TRP A 96 12.36 1.62 -17.14
CA TRP A 96 11.55 2.32 -18.12
C TRP A 96 11.44 1.56 -19.46
N GLY A 97 12.11 0.40 -19.59
CA GLY A 97 12.09 -0.42 -20.80
C GLY A 97 13.16 -0.07 -21.83
N THR A 98 14.16 0.73 -21.46
CA THR A 98 15.29 1.07 -22.33
C THR A 98 16.45 0.08 -22.09
N PRO A 99 17.11 -0.46 -23.12
CA PRO A 99 18.25 -1.34 -22.94
C PRO A 99 19.34 -0.73 -22.05
N MET A 100 19.85 -1.49 -21.08
CA MET A 100 20.91 -1.04 -20.16
C MET A 100 22.18 -0.55 -20.87
N ALA A 101 22.45 -1.08 -22.06
CA ALA A 101 23.62 -0.72 -22.85
C ALA A 101 23.49 0.66 -23.53
N ASP A 102 22.27 1.19 -23.63
CA ASP A 102 22.01 2.49 -24.27
C ASP A 102 22.52 3.65 -23.39
N LEU A 103 22.97 4.72 -24.03
CA LEU A 103 23.38 5.98 -23.38
C LEU A 103 22.19 6.76 -22.84
N SER A 104 21.02 6.58 -23.44
CA SER A 104 19.75 7.19 -23.00
C SER A 104 19.12 6.45 -21.82
N SER A 105 19.64 5.28 -21.44
CA SER A 105 19.14 4.55 -20.28
C SER A 105 19.37 5.33 -18.99
N HIS A 106 18.35 5.34 -18.14
CA HIS A 106 18.44 5.94 -16.80
C HIS A 106 19.24 5.06 -15.83
N LYS A 107 19.68 3.87 -16.26
CA LYS A 107 20.46 2.90 -15.47
C LYS A 107 19.77 2.42 -14.18
N SER A 108 18.45 2.62 -14.08
CA SER A 108 17.62 2.16 -12.98
C SER A 108 17.27 0.67 -13.14
N TYR A 109 18.11 -0.22 -12.61
CA TYR A 109 17.88 -1.66 -12.68
C TYR A 109 16.91 -2.16 -11.60
N ARG A 110 15.67 -2.52 -11.98
CA ARG A 110 14.60 -2.95 -11.07
C ARG A 110 13.73 -4.08 -11.65
N PRO A 111 14.33 -5.22 -12.03
CA PRO A 111 13.62 -6.27 -12.76
C PRO A 111 12.45 -6.87 -11.96
N LEU A 112 12.58 -7.02 -10.65
CA LEU A 112 11.50 -7.57 -9.81
C LEU A 112 10.29 -6.62 -9.77
N THR A 113 10.52 -5.31 -9.67
CA THR A 113 9.45 -4.31 -9.70
C THR A 113 8.76 -4.29 -11.06
N THR A 114 9.52 -4.32 -12.15
CA THR A 114 8.94 -4.40 -13.51
C THR A 114 8.08 -5.65 -13.68
N LEU A 115 8.50 -6.81 -13.15
CA LEU A 115 7.73 -8.04 -13.19
C LEU A 115 6.43 -7.98 -12.38
N THR A 116 6.34 -7.18 -11.31
CA THR A 116 5.08 -7.05 -10.55
C THR A 116 3.99 -6.31 -11.30
N PHE A 117 4.34 -5.52 -12.33
CA PHE A 117 3.37 -4.81 -13.16
C PHE A 117 2.98 -5.55 -14.44
N ARG A 118 3.73 -6.60 -14.81
CA ARG A 118 3.53 -7.39 -16.03
C ARG A 118 2.40 -8.40 -15.88
#